data_AF-A0A6J3CH56-F1
#
_entry.id   AF-A0A6J3CH56-F1
#
_cell.length_a   1.000
_cell.length_b   1.000
_cell.length_c   1.000
_cell.angle_alpha   90.00
_cell.angle_beta   90.00
_cell.angle_gamma   90.00
#
_symmetry.space_group_name_H-M   'P 1'
#
loop_
_entity.id
_entity.type
_entity.pdbx_description
1 polymer ?
#
loop_
_entity_poly.entity_id
_entity_poly.type
_entity_poly.pdbx_seq_one_letter_code
_entity_poly.pdbx_strand_id
1 'polypeptide(L)'
;MGTPGSGRKRTPVKDRFSAEDEALSSIAREAEARLAAKRAARAEARDIRMRELERQQKELEEKSEKSHSEIFSRPSSHNSIPLSGNSSRRGSGDTSSLLDPDASLSELRDSLAEVEEKYKKAMVSNAQLDNEKNNLVYQVDTLKDVIEEKEEQIAEFYRENEEKSKELERQKHTCSVLQHKLDELKEGLRQRDELIEENQRMQQNIDCITKEVFDLQETINWKDKKIGKHGLVIIPDGTPNGDVNHESAVGAITVVSQEAAQVLESAGEGPLDVRLRKLAGEKEELLSQVRKLKMQLEEERQKYSKSDGMNPDIIGLENGSDLQLIEMQRDANRQISEYKFKLSKAEQDITTLEQNVGRLEGQVARYKNAAENAEKVEDELKAEKRKLQRELRTALDKIEEMEMTNSHLMKRLEKMKANRTALLSQQ
;
A
#
# COMPACT_ATOMS: atom_id res chain seq x y z
N MET A 1 -52.66 -39.48 -26.90
CA MET A 1 -53.53 -38.31 -26.62
C MET A 1 -53.02 -37.66 -25.34
N GLY A 2 -52.08 -36.72 -25.48
CA GLY A 2 -51.48 -36.01 -24.34
C GLY A 2 -52.09 -34.63 -24.18
N THR A 3 -52.42 -34.25 -22.95
CA THR A 3 -52.78 -32.88 -22.57
C THR A 3 -51.58 -32.24 -21.86
N PRO A 4 -50.99 -31.15 -22.36
CA PRO A 4 -49.94 -30.44 -21.64
C PRO A 4 -50.56 -29.43 -20.66
N GLY A 5 -50.28 -29.62 -19.37
CA GLY A 5 -50.57 -28.64 -18.32
C GLY A 5 -49.72 -27.38 -18.52
N SER A 6 -50.38 -26.22 -18.51
CA SER A 6 -49.79 -24.89 -18.66
C SER A 6 -48.80 -24.60 -17.53
N GLY A 7 -47.50 -24.68 -17.84
CA GLY A 7 -46.41 -24.27 -16.97
C GLY A 7 -46.29 -22.75 -16.93
N ARG A 8 -46.64 -22.15 -15.79
CA ARG A 8 -46.44 -20.73 -15.51
C ARG A 8 -44.93 -20.47 -15.38
N LYS A 9 -44.29 -19.99 -16.47
CA LYS A 9 -42.88 -19.55 -16.46
C LYS A 9 -42.73 -18.42 -15.43
N ARG A 10 -42.01 -18.68 -14.34
CA ARG A 10 -41.45 -17.62 -13.49
C ARG A 10 -40.36 -16.91 -14.30
N THR A 11 -40.56 -15.63 -14.56
CA THR A 11 -39.54 -14.73 -15.08
C THR A 11 -38.33 -14.72 -14.12
N PRO A 12 -37.09 -14.84 -14.61
CA PRO A 12 -35.92 -14.82 -13.76
C PRO A 12 -35.76 -13.43 -13.12
N VAL A 13 -35.54 -13.38 -11.82
CA VAL A 13 -35.38 -12.17 -10.97
C VAL A 13 -34.04 -11.44 -11.27
N LYS A 14 -33.38 -11.75 -12.38
CA LYS A 14 -31.98 -11.38 -12.65
C LYS A 14 -31.83 -9.90 -13.06
N ASP A 15 -32.88 -9.28 -13.60
CA ASP A 15 -32.81 -7.88 -14.09
C ASP A 15 -33.19 -6.83 -13.03
N ARG A 16 -33.80 -7.23 -11.90
CA ARG A 16 -34.22 -6.26 -10.86
C ARG A 16 -33.05 -5.73 -10.05
N PHE A 17 -32.08 -6.59 -9.73
CA PHE A 17 -30.86 -6.17 -9.03
C PHE A 17 -29.98 -5.27 -9.90
N SER A 18 -29.95 -5.47 -11.22
CA SER A 18 -29.17 -4.62 -12.13
C SER A 18 -29.72 -3.20 -12.25
N ALA A 19 -31.06 -3.06 -12.36
CA ALA A 19 -31.69 -1.75 -12.49
C ALA A 19 -31.64 -0.92 -11.19
N GLU A 20 -31.75 -1.59 -10.03
CA GLU A 20 -31.57 -0.93 -8.73
C GLU A 20 -30.12 -0.50 -8.50
N ASP A 21 -29.14 -1.34 -8.85
CA ASP A 21 -27.71 -1.01 -8.71
C ASP A 21 -27.28 0.12 -9.65
N GLU A 22 -27.84 0.15 -10.86
CA GLU A 22 -27.63 1.22 -11.84
C GLU A 22 -28.29 2.54 -11.40
N ALA A 23 -29.48 2.47 -10.78
CA ALA A 23 -30.14 3.64 -10.18
C ALA A 23 -29.35 4.21 -8.98
N LEU A 24 -28.85 3.35 -8.09
CA LEU A 24 -28.00 3.75 -6.96
C LEU A 24 -26.68 4.38 -7.44
N SER A 25 -26.07 3.82 -8.48
CA SER A 25 -24.88 4.36 -9.12
C SER A 25 -25.11 5.72 -9.79
N SER A 26 -26.31 5.95 -10.35
CA SER A 26 -26.69 7.25 -10.90
C SER A 26 -26.90 8.30 -9.81
N ILE A 27 -27.56 7.93 -8.71
CA ILE A 27 -27.78 8.81 -7.56
C ILE A 27 -26.44 9.19 -6.92
N ALA A 28 -25.51 8.24 -6.79
CA ALA A 28 -24.18 8.50 -6.26
C ALA A 28 -23.39 9.50 -7.13
N ARG A 29 -23.38 9.31 -8.46
CA ARG A 29 -22.76 10.26 -9.41
C ARG A 29 -23.39 11.64 -9.38
N GLU A 30 -24.73 11.72 -9.27
CA GLU A 30 -25.44 12.99 -9.20
C GLU A 30 -25.14 13.74 -7.89
N ALA A 31 -25.04 13.02 -6.77
CA ALA A 31 -24.66 13.58 -5.47
C ALA A 31 -23.21 14.10 -5.49
N GLU A 32 -22.30 13.35 -6.10
CA GLU A 32 -20.90 13.75 -6.28
C GLU A 32 -20.77 14.98 -7.18
N ALA A 33 -21.49 15.02 -8.30
CA ALA A 33 -21.51 16.19 -9.18
C ALA A 33 -22.05 17.44 -8.47
N ARG A 34 -23.09 17.30 -7.62
CA ARG A 34 -23.59 18.41 -6.79
C ARG A 34 -22.57 18.89 -5.77
N LEU A 35 -21.87 17.97 -5.10
CA LEU A 35 -20.79 18.31 -4.17
C LEU A 35 -19.65 19.03 -4.89
N ALA A 36 -19.22 18.53 -6.05
CA ALA A 36 -18.19 19.16 -6.88
C ALA A 36 -18.58 20.58 -7.32
N ALA A 37 -19.83 20.79 -7.74
CA ALA A 37 -20.34 22.12 -8.08
C ALA A 37 -20.34 23.07 -6.86
N LYS A 38 -20.68 22.56 -5.67
CA LYS A 38 -20.62 23.33 -4.43
C LYS A 38 -19.17 23.70 -4.04
N ARG A 39 -18.20 22.79 -4.25
CA ARG A 39 -16.76 23.06 -4.08
C ARG A 39 -16.30 24.18 -5.03
N ALA A 40 -16.67 24.11 -6.31
CA ALA A 40 -16.32 25.12 -7.29
C ALA A 40 -16.90 26.50 -6.95
N ALA A 41 -18.17 26.57 -6.56
CA ALA A 41 -18.82 27.82 -6.17
C ALA A 41 -18.17 28.45 -4.92
N ARG A 42 -17.78 27.63 -3.93
CA ARG A 42 -17.02 28.11 -2.76
C ARG A 42 -15.64 28.63 -3.15
N ALA A 43 -14.93 27.93 -4.04
CA ALA A 43 -13.62 28.35 -4.52
C ALA A 43 -13.69 29.70 -5.27
N GLU A 44 -14.67 29.89 -6.16
CA GLU A 44 -14.92 31.19 -6.81
C GLU A 44 -15.26 32.29 -5.81
N ALA A 45 -16.10 32.00 -4.80
CA ALA A 45 -16.43 32.98 -3.77
C ALA A 45 -15.21 33.43 -2.96
N ARG A 46 -14.29 32.51 -2.64
CA ARG A 46 -13.00 32.85 -2.00
C ARG A 46 -12.17 33.77 -2.88
N ASP A 47 -12.06 33.44 -4.17
CA ASP A 47 -11.21 34.18 -5.11
C ASP A 47 -11.73 35.60 -5.38
N ILE A 48 -13.05 35.77 -5.51
CA ILE A 48 -13.68 37.09 -5.64
C ILE A 48 -13.41 37.95 -4.40
N ARG A 49 -13.58 37.38 -3.21
CA ARG A 49 -13.44 38.13 -1.95
C ARG A 49 -11.98 38.47 -1.64
N MET A 50 -11.03 37.61 -2.00
CA MET A 50 -9.59 37.90 -1.96
C MET A 50 -9.22 39.09 -2.85
N ARG A 51 -9.74 39.11 -4.08
CA ARG A 51 -9.52 40.24 -5.00
C ARG A 51 -10.10 41.55 -4.47
N GLU A 52 -11.24 41.53 -3.78
CA GLU A 52 -11.82 42.73 -3.15
C GLU A 52 -10.96 43.25 -1.98
N LEU A 53 -10.39 42.34 -1.16
CA LEU A 53 -9.51 42.73 -0.05
C LEU A 53 -8.21 43.37 -0.54
N GLU A 54 -7.59 42.80 -1.58
CA GLU A 54 -6.40 43.41 -2.22
C GLU A 54 -6.73 44.79 -2.78
N ARG A 55 -7.93 44.97 -3.34
CA ARG A 55 -8.41 46.27 -3.85
C ARG A 55 -8.56 47.30 -2.72
N GLN A 56 -9.15 46.91 -1.59
CA GLN A 56 -9.31 47.78 -0.42
C GLN A 56 -7.96 48.16 0.20
N GLN A 57 -7.00 47.23 0.26
CA GLN A 57 -5.64 47.53 0.74
C GLN A 57 -4.95 48.57 -0.16
N LYS A 58 -5.00 48.39 -1.50
CA LYS A 58 -4.43 49.36 -2.44
C LYS A 58 -5.08 50.74 -2.33
N GLU A 59 -6.39 50.83 -2.18
CA GLU A 59 -7.09 52.12 -2.01
C GLU A 59 -6.71 52.84 -0.71
N LEU A 60 -6.46 52.11 0.38
CA LEU A 60 -6.01 52.70 1.65
C LEU A 60 -4.56 53.19 1.56
N GLU A 61 -3.69 52.44 0.89
CA GLU A 61 -2.30 52.81 0.64
C GLU A 61 -2.23 54.10 -0.20
N GLU A 62 -3.00 54.17 -1.30
CA GLU A 62 -3.08 55.35 -2.17
C GLU A 62 -3.65 56.60 -1.45
N LYS A 63 -4.64 56.41 -0.56
CA LYS A 63 -5.16 57.49 0.30
C LYS A 63 -4.14 57.96 1.33
N SER A 64 -3.31 57.06 1.85
CA SER A 64 -2.23 57.42 2.79
C SER A 64 -1.12 58.24 2.09
N GLU A 65 -0.74 57.89 0.86
CA GLU A 65 0.24 58.62 0.07
C GLU A 65 -0.26 60.01 -0.37
N LYS A 66 -1.53 60.14 -0.75
CA LYS A 66 -2.16 61.44 -1.04
C LYS A 66 -2.18 62.36 0.19
N SER A 67 -2.48 61.80 1.37
CA SER A 67 -2.42 62.55 2.63
C SER A 67 -1.00 63.00 2.98
N HIS A 68 0.02 62.22 2.60
CA HIS A 68 1.43 62.54 2.82
C HIS A 68 1.96 63.60 1.84
N SER A 69 1.47 63.62 0.59
CA SER A 69 1.90 64.59 -0.43
C SER A 69 1.26 65.98 -0.29
N GLU A 70 0.05 66.10 0.26
CA GLU A 70 -0.58 67.40 0.59
C GLU A 70 0.13 68.15 1.72
N ILE A 71 0.81 67.45 2.63
CA ILE A 71 1.57 68.07 3.75
C ILE A 71 2.87 68.71 3.27
N PHE A 72 3.51 68.18 2.21
CA PHE A 72 4.78 68.68 1.69
C PHE A 72 4.66 69.77 0.61
N SER A 73 3.45 70.13 0.18
CA SER A 73 3.24 71.01 -1.00
C SER A 73 2.72 72.42 -0.68
N ARG A 74 2.66 72.86 0.58
CA ARG A 74 2.23 74.24 0.93
C ARG A 74 3.42 75.21 1.00
N PRO A 75 3.50 76.25 0.13
CA PRO A 75 4.51 77.28 0.23
C PRO A 75 4.18 78.25 1.38
N SER A 76 5.10 78.38 2.33
CA SER A 76 5.05 79.40 3.39
C SER A 76 5.48 80.74 2.81
N SER A 77 4.61 81.75 2.84
CA SER A 77 4.94 83.13 2.48
C SER A 77 4.17 84.15 3.31
N HIS A 78 4.92 85.22 3.66
CA HIS A 78 4.56 86.45 4.39
C HIS A 78 4.50 86.31 5.93
N ASN A 79 5.14 87.15 6.75
CA ASN A 79 5.54 88.53 6.55
C ASN A 79 6.67 88.98 7.51
N SER A 80 7.26 90.13 7.19
CA SER A 80 8.54 90.71 7.58
C SER A 80 8.54 91.76 8.72
N ILE A 81 9.70 91.87 9.43
CA ILE A 81 10.39 93.09 9.99
C ILE A 81 9.90 93.67 11.36
N PRO A 82 10.75 94.26 12.27
CA PRO A 82 12.21 94.13 12.52
C PRO A 82 12.74 94.28 13.99
N LEU A 83 14.08 94.11 14.15
CA LEU A 83 15.08 94.73 15.07
C LEU A 83 14.71 95.24 16.49
N SER A 84 15.45 94.75 17.51
CA SER A 84 16.13 95.49 18.62
C SER A 84 16.73 94.43 19.56
N GLY A 85 18.01 94.36 19.94
CA GLY A 85 18.79 95.39 20.61
C GLY A 85 18.96 95.05 22.11
N ASN A 86 20.12 94.47 22.45
CA ASN A 86 20.82 94.53 23.75
C ASN A 86 20.39 93.67 24.98
N SER A 87 21.44 93.00 25.50
CA SER A 87 21.91 93.05 26.90
C SER A 87 21.20 92.26 28.01
N SER A 88 21.94 91.24 28.51
CA SER A 88 22.27 90.98 29.92
C SER A 88 21.43 91.67 31.01
N ARG A 89 20.86 90.88 31.93
CA ARG A 89 21.11 90.96 33.39
C ARG A 89 20.37 89.89 34.20
N ARG A 90 21.09 89.42 35.23
CA ARG A 90 20.63 88.64 36.40
C ARG A 90 19.42 89.25 37.09
N GLY A 91 18.64 88.42 37.78
CA GLY A 91 17.77 88.87 38.87
C GLY A 91 16.86 87.77 39.42
N SER A 92 17.24 87.18 40.56
CA SER A 92 16.34 86.50 41.49
C SER A 92 15.33 87.51 42.07
N GLY A 93 14.10 87.07 42.32
CA GLY A 93 13.09 87.87 43.01
C GLY A 93 11.77 87.12 43.13
N ASP A 94 11.36 86.90 44.37
CA ASP A 94 10.24 86.10 44.83
C ASP A 94 8.84 86.58 44.43
N THR A 95 7.92 85.62 44.35
CA THR A 95 6.50 85.66 44.74
C THR A 95 5.64 86.87 44.31
N SER A 96 4.70 86.63 43.39
CA SER A 96 3.35 87.20 43.51
C SER A 96 2.34 86.35 42.74
N SER A 97 1.40 85.77 43.50
CA SER A 97 0.23 85.06 42.99
C SER A 97 -0.76 86.05 42.36
N LEU A 98 -0.81 86.08 41.04
CA LEU A 98 -1.98 86.55 40.31
C LEU A 98 -2.30 85.45 39.30
N LEU A 99 -3.36 84.68 39.54
CA LEU A 99 -3.83 83.68 38.60
C LEU A 99 -4.26 84.42 37.33
N ASP A 100 -3.42 84.36 36.30
CA ASP A 100 -3.69 84.93 34.99
C ASP A 100 -4.74 84.04 34.28
N PRO A 101 -5.98 84.51 34.05
CA PRO A 101 -7.03 83.71 33.44
C PRO A 101 -6.66 83.21 32.04
N ASP A 102 -5.75 83.90 31.36
CA ASP A 102 -5.29 83.59 30.01
C ASP A 102 -4.34 82.38 29.98
N ALA A 103 -3.53 82.19 31.05
CA ALA A 103 -2.69 81.00 31.21
C ALA A 103 -3.54 79.73 31.42
N SER A 104 -4.59 79.82 32.25
CA SER A 104 -5.52 78.70 32.45
C SER A 104 -6.37 78.38 31.22
N LEU A 105 -6.70 79.38 30.40
CA LEU A 105 -7.36 79.16 29.11
C LEU A 105 -6.42 78.52 28.08
N SER A 106 -5.13 78.89 28.08
CA SER A 106 -4.12 78.27 27.25
C SER A 106 -3.94 76.79 27.60
N GLU A 107 -3.80 76.47 28.90
CA GLU A 107 -3.67 75.08 29.37
C GLU A 107 -4.89 74.21 29.01
N LEU A 108 -6.11 74.78 29.06
CA LEU A 108 -7.32 74.08 28.64
C LEU A 108 -7.37 73.85 27.12
N ARG A 109 -6.85 74.79 26.32
CA ARG A 109 -6.73 74.61 24.86
C ARG A 109 -5.68 73.57 24.50
N ASP A 110 -4.55 73.55 25.21
CA ASP A 110 -3.50 72.55 25.02
C ASP A 110 -4.00 71.15 25.45
N SER A 111 -4.73 71.07 26.56
CA SER A 111 -5.37 69.82 27.00
C SER A 111 -6.43 69.33 26.01
N LEU A 112 -7.23 70.24 25.44
CA LEU A 112 -8.19 69.91 24.40
C LEU A 112 -7.49 69.37 23.14
N ALA A 113 -6.43 70.04 22.68
CA ALA A 113 -5.63 69.59 21.54
C ALA A 113 -4.99 68.21 21.78
N GLU A 114 -4.50 67.94 22.99
CA GLU A 114 -3.92 66.65 23.34
C GLU A 114 -4.98 65.52 23.33
N VAL A 115 -6.20 65.80 23.81
CA VAL A 115 -7.32 64.85 23.76
C VAL A 115 -7.79 64.62 22.32
N GLU A 116 -7.86 65.67 21.50
CA GLU A 116 -8.18 65.57 20.07
C GLU A 116 -7.15 64.71 19.33
N GLU A 117 -5.86 64.87 19.61
CA GLU A 117 -4.80 64.06 19.02
C GLU A 117 -4.87 62.58 19.48
N LYS A 118 -5.14 62.34 20.77
CA LYS A 118 -5.37 60.99 21.31
C LYS A 118 -6.58 60.33 20.67
N TYR A 119 -7.68 61.06 20.49
CA TYR A 119 -8.88 60.56 19.81
C TYR A 119 -8.58 60.21 18.34
N LYS A 120 -7.84 61.06 17.63
CA LYS A 120 -7.43 60.79 16.24
C LYS A 120 -6.56 59.53 16.14
N LYS A 121 -5.59 59.36 17.04
CA LYS A 121 -4.76 58.14 17.13
C LYS A 121 -5.59 56.89 17.41
N ALA A 122 -6.54 56.97 18.35
CA ALA A 122 -7.45 55.87 18.66
C ALA A 122 -8.35 55.51 17.48
N MET A 123 -8.85 56.50 16.73
CA MET A 123 -9.67 56.27 15.54
C MET A 123 -8.89 55.55 14.43
N VAL A 124 -7.64 55.96 14.18
CA VAL A 124 -6.76 55.29 13.21
C VAL A 124 -6.44 53.86 13.65
N SER A 125 -6.14 53.65 14.93
CA SER A 125 -5.89 52.31 15.47
C SER A 125 -7.13 51.40 15.40
N ASN A 126 -8.32 51.94 15.68
CA ASN A 126 -9.56 51.18 15.58
C ASN A 126 -9.85 50.75 14.13
N ALA A 127 -9.61 51.63 13.16
CA ALA A 127 -9.72 51.30 11.74
C ALA A 127 -8.71 50.22 11.32
N GLN A 128 -7.48 50.24 11.85
CA GLN A 128 -6.49 49.19 11.62
C GLN A 128 -6.93 47.84 12.21
N LEU A 129 -7.42 47.84 13.45
CA LEU A 129 -7.93 46.64 14.11
C LEU A 129 -9.14 46.04 13.39
N ASP A 130 -10.05 46.86 12.85
CA ASP A 130 -11.18 46.38 12.05
C ASP A 130 -10.71 45.71 10.75
N ASN A 131 -9.67 46.24 10.10
CA ASN A 131 -9.07 45.61 8.93
C ASN A 131 -8.40 44.27 9.28
N GLU A 132 -7.62 44.22 10.35
CA GLU A 132 -6.99 42.99 10.83
C GLU A 132 -8.03 41.94 11.23
N LYS A 133 -9.09 42.35 11.94
CA LYS A 133 -10.22 41.48 12.29
C LYS A 133 -10.88 40.91 11.04
N ASN A 134 -11.15 41.74 10.04
CA ASN A 134 -11.71 41.27 8.78
C ASN A 134 -10.78 40.24 8.12
N ASN A 135 -9.49 40.55 7.99
CA ASN A 135 -8.48 39.63 7.44
C ASN A 135 -8.42 38.29 8.18
N LEU A 136 -8.50 38.29 9.51
CA LEU A 136 -8.53 37.05 10.29
C LEU A 136 -9.83 36.27 10.08
N VAL A 137 -10.98 36.95 9.99
CA VAL A 137 -12.26 36.30 9.66
C VAL A 137 -12.17 35.60 8.29
N TYR A 138 -11.54 36.24 7.31
CA TYR A 138 -11.29 35.64 6.00
C TYR A 138 -10.41 34.41 6.04
N GLN A 139 -9.32 34.48 6.80
CA GLN A 139 -8.41 33.35 6.95
C GLN A 139 -9.13 32.17 7.61
N VAL A 140 -9.92 32.43 8.65
CA VAL A 140 -10.73 31.40 9.33
C VAL A 140 -11.75 30.78 8.37
N ASP A 141 -12.46 31.60 7.60
CA ASP A 141 -13.45 31.09 6.65
C ASP A 141 -12.78 30.23 5.57
N THR A 142 -11.65 30.66 5.03
CA THR A 142 -10.84 29.89 4.06
C THR A 142 -10.36 28.57 4.65
N LEU A 143 -9.91 28.56 5.91
CA LEU A 143 -9.44 27.35 6.58
C LEU A 143 -10.56 26.35 6.86
N LYS A 144 -11.74 26.80 7.31
CA LYS A 144 -12.93 25.92 7.47
C LYS A 144 -13.29 25.21 6.17
N ASP A 145 -13.20 25.98 5.11
CA ASP A 145 -13.50 25.58 3.76
C ASP A 145 -12.50 24.54 3.21
N VAL A 146 -11.21 24.66 3.58
CA VAL A 146 -10.18 23.62 3.33
C VAL A 146 -10.43 22.39 4.19
N ILE A 147 -10.83 22.57 5.45
CA ILE A 147 -11.17 21.45 6.35
C ILE A 147 -12.33 20.64 5.77
N GLU A 148 -13.42 21.29 5.33
CA GLU A 148 -14.57 20.60 4.72
C GLU A 148 -14.14 19.82 3.46
N GLU A 149 -13.28 20.39 2.62
CA GLU A 149 -12.73 19.68 1.45
C GLU A 149 -11.90 18.44 1.85
N LYS A 150 -11.12 18.54 2.94
CA LYS A 150 -10.34 17.43 3.46
C LYS A 150 -11.20 16.34 4.08
N GLU A 151 -12.26 16.71 4.81
CA GLU A 151 -13.24 15.76 5.36
C GLU A 151 -13.94 14.99 4.24
N GLU A 152 -14.33 15.66 3.16
CA GLU A 152 -14.93 15.01 2.00
C GLU A 152 -13.94 14.09 1.26
N GLN A 153 -12.67 14.50 1.10
CA GLN A 153 -11.61 13.64 0.56
C GLN A 153 -11.43 12.38 1.40
N ILE A 154 -11.44 12.50 2.73
CA ILE A 154 -11.35 11.36 3.65
C ILE A 154 -12.55 10.42 3.44
N ALA A 155 -13.77 10.96 3.33
CA ALA A 155 -14.97 10.16 3.09
C ALA A 155 -14.94 9.44 1.73
N GLU A 156 -14.41 10.07 0.69
CA GLU A 156 -14.16 9.44 -0.62
C GLU A 156 -13.16 8.28 -0.50
N PHE A 157 -12.01 8.48 0.18
CA PHE A 157 -11.04 7.41 0.39
C PHE A 157 -11.61 6.22 1.17
N TYR A 158 -12.46 6.46 2.17
CA TYR A 158 -13.12 5.38 2.90
C TYR A 158 -14.07 4.57 1.99
N ARG A 159 -14.85 5.23 1.13
CA ARG A 159 -15.73 4.55 0.16
C ARG A 159 -14.93 3.73 -0.84
N GLU A 160 -13.88 4.30 -1.43
CA GLU A 160 -13.02 3.59 -2.39
C GLU A 160 -12.34 2.37 -1.74
N ASN A 161 -11.89 2.51 -0.50
CA ASN A 161 -11.29 1.38 0.24
C ASN A 161 -12.30 0.26 0.51
N GLU A 162 -13.56 0.60 0.81
CA GLU A 162 -14.63 -0.37 0.98
C GLU A 162 -14.95 -1.10 -0.33
N GLU A 163 -15.02 -0.39 -1.46
CA GLU A 163 -15.22 -0.97 -2.78
C GLU A 163 -14.06 -1.91 -3.18
N LYS A 164 -12.81 -1.47 -3.00
CA LYS A 164 -11.62 -2.32 -3.23
C LYS A 164 -11.63 -3.56 -2.34
N SER A 165 -12.07 -3.43 -1.09
CA SER A 165 -12.20 -4.57 -0.18
C SER A 165 -13.26 -5.56 -0.67
N LYS A 166 -14.41 -5.08 -1.16
CA LYS A 166 -15.45 -5.93 -1.75
C LYS A 166 -14.97 -6.65 -3.02
N GLU A 167 -14.22 -5.96 -3.87
CA GLU A 167 -13.64 -6.56 -5.08
C GLU A 167 -12.58 -7.61 -4.73
N LEU A 168 -11.73 -7.35 -3.73
CA LEU A 168 -10.77 -8.33 -3.23
C LEU A 168 -11.46 -9.62 -2.77
N GLU A 169 -12.58 -9.52 -2.03
CA GLU A 169 -13.33 -10.70 -1.60
C GLU A 169 -13.99 -11.45 -2.78
N ARG A 170 -14.48 -10.74 -3.79
CA ARG A 170 -14.95 -11.36 -5.05
C ARG A 170 -13.84 -12.12 -5.77
N GLN A 171 -12.64 -11.54 -5.86
CA GLN A 171 -11.50 -12.18 -6.49
C GLN A 171 -11.03 -13.40 -5.70
N LYS A 172 -10.98 -13.33 -4.36
CA LYS A 172 -10.67 -14.49 -3.50
C LYS A 172 -11.65 -15.64 -3.73
N HIS A 173 -12.95 -15.34 -3.80
CA HIS A 173 -13.95 -16.37 -4.09
C HIS A 173 -13.72 -17.02 -5.46
N THR A 174 -13.44 -16.21 -6.49
CA THR A 174 -13.15 -16.70 -7.84
C THR A 174 -11.90 -17.59 -7.87
N CYS A 175 -10.82 -17.17 -7.20
CA CYS A 175 -9.61 -17.98 -7.05
C CYS A 175 -9.89 -19.32 -6.36
N SER A 176 -10.71 -19.33 -5.31
CA SER A 176 -11.12 -20.55 -4.62
C SER A 176 -11.88 -21.51 -5.55
N VAL A 177 -12.82 -21.00 -6.35
CA VAL A 177 -13.56 -21.81 -7.34
C VAL A 177 -12.62 -22.39 -8.41
N LEU A 178 -11.69 -21.57 -8.93
CA LEU A 178 -10.72 -22.03 -9.92
C LEU A 178 -9.74 -23.07 -9.34
N GLN A 179 -9.35 -22.92 -8.07
CA GLN A 179 -8.51 -23.90 -7.37
C GLN A 179 -9.22 -25.26 -7.26
N HIS A 180 -10.50 -25.27 -6.84
CA HIS A 180 -11.29 -26.50 -6.84
C HIS A 180 -11.38 -27.14 -8.23
N LYS A 181 -11.59 -26.32 -9.28
CA LYS A 181 -11.64 -26.82 -10.65
C LYS A 181 -10.32 -27.43 -11.11
N LEU A 182 -9.20 -26.81 -10.74
CA LEU A 182 -7.86 -27.32 -11.03
C LEU A 182 -7.63 -28.68 -10.37
N ASP A 183 -8.03 -28.82 -9.10
CA ASP A 183 -7.85 -30.06 -8.35
C ASP A 183 -8.73 -31.20 -8.91
N GLU A 184 -9.96 -30.91 -9.33
CA GLU A 184 -10.79 -31.87 -10.06
C GLU A 184 -10.13 -32.36 -11.37
N LEU A 185 -9.54 -31.45 -12.14
CA LEU A 185 -8.88 -31.79 -13.40
C LEU A 185 -7.60 -32.60 -13.18
N LYS A 186 -6.81 -32.27 -12.15
CA LYS A 186 -5.63 -33.05 -11.74
C LYS A 186 -5.99 -34.47 -11.34
N GLU A 187 -7.08 -34.63 -10.60
CA GLU A 187 -7.56 -35.94 -10.18
C GLU A 187 -8.06 -36.76 -11.38
N GLY A 188 -8.77 -36.12 -12.33
CA GLY A 188 -9.15 -36.76 -13.60
C GLY A 188 -7.96 -37.15 -14.47
N LEU A 189 -6.87 -36.36 -14.46
CA LEU A 189 -5.60 -36.72 -15.10
C LEU A 189 -4.99 -37.97 -14.46
N ARG A 190 -4.88 -38.00 -13.13
CA ARG A 190 -4.33 -39.13 -12.37
C ARG A 190 -5.07 -40.44 -12.67
N GLN A 191 -6.41 -40.40 -12.66
CA GLN A 191 -7.23 -41.58 -12.97
C GLN A 191 -7.00 -42.09 -14.39
N ARG A 192 -6.81 -41.18 -15.36
CA ARG A 192 -6.51 -41.57 -16.75
C ARG A 192 -5.14 -42.25 -16.85
N ASP A 193 -4.14 -41.70 -16.18
CA ASP A 193 -2.78 -42.24 -16.20
C ASP A 193 -2.75 -43.64 -15.54
N GLU A 194 -3.47 -43.84 -14.44
CA GLU A 194 -3.65 -45.16 -13.80
C GLU A 194 -4.27 -46.19 -14.77
N LEU A 195 -5.30 -45.81 -15.53
CA LEU A 195 -5.92 -46.68 -16.54
C LEU A 195 -4.99 -46.99 -17.73
N ILE A 196 -4.12 -46.04 -18.10
CA ILE A 196 -3.10 -46.26 -19.14
C ILE A 196 -2.07 -47.28 -18.66
N GLU A 197 -1.58 -47.16 -17.43
CA GLU A 197 -0.63 -48.11 -16.85
C GLU A 197 -1.22 -49.53 -16.69
N GLU A 198 -2.49 -49.63 -16.32
CA GLU A 198 -3.20 -50.91 -16.25
C GLU A 198 -3.35 -51.56 -17.63
N ASN A 199 -3.72 -50.78 -18.65
CA ASN A 199 -3.79 -51.27 -20.04
C ASN A 199 -2.42 -51.74 -20.54
N GLN A 200 -1.35 -51.01 -20.24
CA GLN A 200 0.01 -51.42 -20.62
C GLN A 200 0.40 -52.76 -19.97
N ARG A 201 0.08 -52.97 -18.69
CA ARG A 201 0.29 -54.27 -18.02
C ARG A 201 -0.53 -55.39 -18.64
N MET A 202 -1.80 -55.14 -18.96
CA MET A 202 -2.63 -56.12 -19.64
C MET A 202 -2.06 -56.48 -21.02
N GLN A 203 -1.58 -55.49 -21.77
CA GLN A 203 -0.97 -55.71 -23.07
C GLN A 203 0.30 -56.56 -22.96
N GLN A 204 1.18 -56.27 -21.99
CA GLN A 204 2.37 -57.09 -21.73
C GLN A 204 2.01 -58.54 -21.41
N ASN A 205 0.97 -58.77 -20.61
CA ASN A 205 0.49 -60.13 -20.31
C ASN A 205 -0.04 -60.85 -21.56
N ILE A 206 -0.79 -60.14 -22.41
CA ILE A 206 -1.28 -60.68 -23.69
C ILE A 206 -0.10 -61.05 -24.59
N ASP A 207 0.91 -60.20 -24.69
CA ASP A 207 2.10 -60.46 -25.51
C ASP A 207 2.87 -61.69 -25.00
N CYS A 208 3.01 -61.85 -23.68
CA CYS A 208 3.61 -63.05 -23.06
C CYS A 208 2.83 -64.33 -23.40
N ILE A 209 1.51 -64.33 -23.21
CA ILE A 209 0.65 -65.50 -23.51
C ILE A 209 0.68 -65.81 -25.01
N THR A 210 0.66 -64.79 -25.87
CA THR A 210 0.72 -64.97 -27.32
C THR A 210 2.01 -65.67 -27.74
N LYS A 211 3.14 -65.32 -27.11
CA LYS A 211 4.42 -65.98 -27.34
C LYS A 211 4.40 -67.44 -26.87
N GLU A 212 3.87 -67.72 -25.68
CA GLU A 212 3.75 -69.08 -25.16
C GLU A 212 2.87 -69.98 -26.05
N VAL A 213 1.74 -69.45 -26.53
CA VAL A 213 0.87 -70.14 -27.50
C VAL A 213 1.62 -70.44 -28.79
N PHE A 214 2.42 -69.50 -29.29
CA PHE A 214 3.24 -69.70 -30.48
C PHE A 214 4.28 -70.82 -30.28
N ASP A 215 5.02 -70.80 -29.17
CA ASP A 215 6.05 -71.81 -28.85
C ASP A 215 5.43 -73.22 -28.67
N LEU A 216 4.26 -73.30 -28.03
CA LEU A 216 3.50 -74.55 -27.90
C LEU A 216 2.99 -75.05 -29.26
N GLN A 217 2.51 -74.15 -30.13
CA GLN A 217 2.05 -74.50 -31.46
C GLN A 217 3.20 -75.04 -32.33
N GLU A 218 4.39 -74.43 -32.28
CA GLU A 218 5.60 -74.94 -32.93
C GLU A 218 5.96 -76.35 -32.42
N THR A 219 5.88 -76.56 -31.10
CA THR A 219 6.15 -77.86 -30.48
C THR A 219 5.17 -78.94 -30.94
N ILE A 220 3.88 -78.61 -31.01
CA ILE A 220 2.83 -79.52 -31.54
C ILE A 220 3.12 -79.84 -33.00
N ASN A 221 3.39 -78.83 -33.84
CA ASN A 221 3.71 -79.03 -35.25
C ASN A 221 4.95 -79.94 -35.44
N TRP A 222 5.97 -79.78 -34.61
CA TRP A 222 7.14 -80.66 -34.61
C TRP A 222 6.79 -82.11 -34.24
N LYS A 223 5.97 -82.30 -33.20
CA LYS A 223 5.48 -83.61 -32.78
C LYS A 223 4.65 -84.27 -33.87
N ASP A 224 3.69 -83.57 -34.48
CA ASP A 224 2.86 -84.09 -35.56
C ASP A 224 3.70 -84.51 -36.78
N LYS A 225 4.72 -83.71 -37.14
CA LYS A 225 5.65 -84.04 -38.22
C LYS A 225 6.51 -85.28 -37.91
N LYS A 226 6.85 -85.51 -36.63
CA LYS A 226 7.54 -86.71 -36.16
C LYS A 226 6.62 -87.93 -36.16
N ILE A 227 5.40 -87.78 -35.69
CA ILE A 227 4.37 -88.83 -35.68
C ILE A 227 4.05 -89.26 -37.12
N GLY A 228 3.89 -88.32 -38.06
CA GLY A 228 3.65 -88.63 -39.47
C GLY A 228 4.81 -89.37 -40.15
N LYS A 229 6.06 -89.21 -39.66
CA LYS A 229 7.24 -89.90 -40.19
C LYS A 229 7.49 -91.28 -39.57
N HIS A 230 7.15 -91.46 -38.29
CA HIS A 230 7.56 -92.64 -37.52
C HIS A 230 6.39 -93.51 -37.03
N GLY A 231 5.13 -93.05 -37.17
CA GLY A 231 3.94 -93.73 -36.66
C GLY A 231 3.79 -93.63 -35.15
N LEU A 232 2.55 -93.73 -34.64
CA LEU A 232 2.28 -93.80 -33.21
C LEU A 232 2.35 -95.26 -32.76
N VAL A 233 3.25 -95.60 -31.84
CA VAL A 233 3.26 -96.89 -31.15
C VAL A 233 2.63 -96.68 -29.77
N ILE A 234 1.39 -97.14 -29.60
CA ILE A 234 0.73 -97.18 -28.30
C ILE A 234 1.31 -98.38 -27.55
N ILE A 235 2.17 -98.11 -26.56
CA ILE A 235 2.66 -99.13 -25.63
C ILE A 235 1.60 -99.24 -24.51
N PRO A 236 0.95 -100.41 -24.32
CA PRO A 236 0.07 -100.62 -23.18
C PRO A 236 0.89 -100.62 -21.89
N ASP A 237 0.38 -99.99 -20.84
CA ASP A 237 1.01 -99.80 -19.53
C ASP A 237 1.72 -101.06 -18.99
N GLY A 238 3.00 -100.91 -18.62
CA GLY A 238 3.70 -101.93 -17.83
C GLY A 238 5.23 -101.84 -17.75
N THR A 239 5.73 -101.09 -16.74
CA THR A 239 6.98 -101.33 -15.98
C THR A 239 8.35 -101.00 -16.67
N PRO A 240 9.49 -100.98 -15.93
CA PRO A 240 10.14 -99.75 -15.47
C PRO A 240 11.59 -99.61 -15.98
N ASN A 241 12.00 -98.45 -16.47
CA ASN A 241 13.43 -98.16 -16.68
C ASN A 241 14.07 -97.94 -15.30
N GLY A 242 15.17 -98.57 -14.91
CA GLY A 242 16.27 -99.07 -15.71
C GLY A 242 17.53 -98.42 -15.13
N ASP A 243 18.15 -99.13 -14.20
CA ASP A 243 19.37 -98.78 -13.47
C ASP A 243 20.53 -98.56 -14.45
N VAL A 244 21.11 -97.36 -14.48
CA VAL A 244 22.28 -97.04 -15.30
C VAL A 244 23.43 -96.68 -14.37
N ASN A 245 24.24 -97.71 -14.11
CA ASN A 245 25.55 -97.65 -13.52
C ASN A 245 26.49 -96.76 -14.35
N HIS A 246 27.21 -95.86 -13.67
CA HIS A 246 28.43 -95.26 -14.22
C HIS A 246 29.55 -95.39 -13.18
N GLU A 247 30.39 -96.41 -13.34
CA GLU A 247 31.75 -96.40 -12.78
C GLU A 247 32.60 -95.43 -13.60
N SER A 248 33.40 -94.57 -12.95
CA SER A 248 34.83 -94.42 -13.26
C SER A 248 35.54 -93.46 -12.29
N ALA A 249 36.73 -93.89 -11.90
CA ALA A 249 37.91 -93.12 -11.46
C ALA A 249 37.94 -92.55 -10.03
N VAL A 250 38.62 -93.34 -9.18
CA VAL A 250 39.41 -92.89 -8.03
C VAL A 250 40.36 -91.77 -8.49
N GLY A 251 40.08 -90.55 -8.05
CA GLY A 251 40.99 -89.40 -8.02
C GLY A 251 40.73 -88.69 -6.70
N ALA A 252 41.79 -88.30 -5.99
CA ALA A 252 41.73 -87.69 -4.66
C ALA A 252 40.56 -86.71 -4.53
N ILE A 253 39.62 -86.99 -3.61
CA ILE A 253 38.57 -86.04 -3.25
C ILE A 253 39.25 -84.89 -2.51
N THR A 254 39.80 -83.93 -3.24
CA THR A 254 39.96 -82.58 -2.72
C THR A 254 38.56 -82.02 -2.63
N VAL A 255 37.99 -82.08 -1.44
CA VAL A 255 36.58 -81.71 -1.14
C VAL A 255 36.27 -80.26 -1.51
N VAL A 256 37.30 -79.46 -1.80
CA VAL A 256 37.24 -78.05 -2.18
C VAL A 256 38.35 -77.80 -3.21
N SER A 257 38.06 -77.04 -4.28
CA SER A 257 39.08 -76.65 -5.27
C SER A 257 40.14 -75.73 -4.63
N GLN A 258 41.32 -75.61 -5.25
CA GLN A 258 42.39 -74.74 -4.73
C GLN A 258 41.91 -73.28 -4.59
N GLU A 259 41.09 -72.82 -5.52
CA GLU A 259 40.48 -71.49 -5.49
C GLU A 259 39.50 -71.34 -4.32
N ALA A 260 38.66 -72.35 -4.09
CA ALA A 260 37.68 -72.31 -3.02
C ALA A 260 38.34 -72.44 -1.63
N ALA A 261 39.47 -73.13 -1.50
CA ALA A 261 40.27 -73.16 -0.28
C ALA A 261 40.87 -71.77 0.03
N GLN A 262 41.35 -71.06 -1.00
CA GLN A 262 41.93 -69.72 -0.85
C GLN A 262 40.89 -68.66 -0.48
N VAL A 263 39.68 -68.72 -1.03
CA VAL A 263 38.55 -67.85 -0.64
C VAL A 263 38.09 -68.12 0.79
N LEU A 264 38.14 -69.37 1.23
CA LEU A 264 37.83 -69.71 2.63
C LEU A 264 38.94 -69.25 3.58
N GLU A 265 40.18 -69.14 3.14
CA GLU A 265 41.30 -68.61 3.94
C GLU A 265 41.17 -67.09 4.12
N SER A 266 40.76 -66.36 3.08
CA SER A 266 40.51 -64.91 3.16
C SER A 266 39.32 -64.53 4.04
N ALA A 267 38.36 -65.45 4.26
CA ALA A 267 37.23 -65.25 5.17
C ALA A 267 37.66 -65.19 6.67
N GLY A 268 38.90 -65.55 7.00
CA GLY A 268 39.46 -65.56 8.36
C GLY A 268 39.51 -66.95 9.00
N GLU A 269 39.93 -67.04 10.27
CA GLU A 269 40.09 -68.31 10.99
C GLU A 269 38.77 -68.82 11.61
N GLY A 270 38.57 -70.14 11.62
CA GLY A 270 37.42 -70.78 12.26
C GLY A 270 36.90 -72.02 11.51
N PRO A 271 35.95 -72.76 12.11
CA PRO A 271 35.32 -73.89 11.43
C PRO A 271 34.57 -73.45 10.16
N LEU A 272 34.41 -74.39 9.23
CA LEU A 272 33.93 -74.12 7.86
C LEU A 272 32.59 -73.39 7.82
N ASP A 273 31.68 -73.73 8.75
CA ASP A 273 30.37 -73.13 8.90
C ASP A 273 30.43 -71.63 9.25
N VAL A 274 31.38 -71.22 10.08
CA VAL A 274 31.61 -69.81 10.46
C VAL A 274 32.14 -69.02 9.27
N ARG A 275 33.11 -69.58 8.52
CA ARG A 275 33.71 -68.94 7.34
C ARG A 275 32.69 -68.79 6.20
N LEU A 276 31.88 -69.81 5.96
CA LEU A 276 30.78 -69.77 4.99
C LEU A 276 29.70 -68.75 5.38
N ARG A 277 29.34 -68.64 6.67
CA ARG A 277 28.36 -67.65 7.15
C ARG A 277 28.86 -66.22 6.94
N LYS A 278 30.15 -65.98 7.19
CA LYS A 278 30.75 -64.66 7.00
C LYS A 278 30.80 -64.27 5.52
N LEU A 279 31.22 -65.17 4.63
CA LEU A 279 31.16 -64.96 3.17
C LEU A 279 29.73 -64.75 2.67
N ALA A 280 28.75 -65.47 3.23
CA ALA A 280 27.34 -65.28 2.91
C ALA A 280 26.83 -63.89 3.34
N GLY A 281 27.23 -63.40 4.53
CA GLY A 281 26.92 -62.06 5.02
C GLY A 281 27.54 -60.96 4.15
N GLU A 282 28.82 -61.08 3.81
CA GLU A 282 29.50 -60.15 2.90
C GLU A 282 28.84 -60.12 1.51
N LYS A 283 28.43 -61.30 1.00
CA LYS A 283 27.66 -61.40 -0.26
C LYS A 283 26.32 -60.67 -0.15
N GLU A 284 25.59 -60.80 0.96
CA GLU A 284 24.30 -60.14 1.16
C GLU A 284 24.44 -58.61 1.30
N GLU A 285 25.51 -58.15 1.95
CA GLU A 285 25.86 -56.73 2.05
C GLU A 285 26.24 -56.15 0.68
N LEU A 286 27.09 -56.83 -0.08
CA LEU A 286 27.43 -56.45 -1.46
C LEU A 286 26.19 -56.45 -2.38
N LEU A 287 25.30 -57.45 -2.27
CA LEU A 287 24.04 -57.46 -3.01
C LEU A 287 23.14 -56.28 -2.64
N SER A 288 23.14 -55.86 -1.39
CA SER A 288 22.40 -54.69 -0.93
C SER A 288 23.00 -53.38 -1.44
N GLN A 289 24.33 -53.28 -1.49
CA GLN A 289 25.03 -52.16 -2.13
C GLN A 289 24.76 -52.11 -3.64
N VAL A 290 24.77 -53.25 -4.34
CA VAL A 290 24.42 -53.33 -5.76
C VAL A 290 22.97 -52.92 -6.01
N ARG A 291 22.02 -53.34 -5.17
CA ARG A 291 20.62 -52.88 -5.28
C ARG A 291 20.51 -51.38 -5.09
N LYS A 292 21.19 -50.81 -4.10
CA LYS A 292 21.21 -49.36 -3.85
C LYS A 292 21.83 -48.58 -5.02
N LEU A 293 23.00 -49.02 -5.51
CA LEU A 293 23.67 -48.39 -6.65
C LEU A 293 22.84 -48.51 -7.93
N LYS A 294 22.14 -49.64 -8.16
CA LYS A 294 21.19 -49.78 -9.27
C LYS A 294 20.03 -48.80 -9.15
N MET A 295 19.49 -48.63 -7.94
CA MET A 295 18.41 -47.67 -7.71
C MET A 295 18.87 -46.23 -7.95
N GLN A 296 20.07 -45.88 -7.48
CA GLN A 296 20.68 -44.56 -7.72
C GLN A 296 21.00 -44.34 -9.21
N LEU A 297 21.48 -45.37 -9.91
CA LEU A 297 21.71 -45.32 -11.35
C LEU A 297 20.39 -45.14 -12.11
N GLU A 298 19.32 -45.80 -11.68
CA GLU A 298 17.98 -45.67 -12.26
C GLU A 298 17.38 -44.29 -11.97
N GLU A 299 17.54 -43.76 -10.75
CA GLU A 299 17.14 -42.40 -10.40
C GLU A 299 17.90 -41.35 -11.23
N GLU A 300 19.21 -41.51 -11.43
CA GLU A 300 19.99 -40.65 -12.31
C GLU A 300 19.58 -40.82 -13.78
N ARG A 301 19.35 -42.04 -14.26
CA ARG A 301 18.81 -42.30 -15.60
C ARG A 301 17.45 -41.66 -15.81
N GLN A 302 16.57 -41.64 -14.80
CA GLN A 302 15.27 -40.98 -14.87
C GLN A 302 15.39 -39.45 -14.83
N LYS A 303 16.34 -38.90 -14.07
CA LYS A 303 16.65 -37.46 -14.10
C LYS A 303 17.16 -37.04 -15.48
N TYR A 304 18.02 -37.83 -16.11
CA TYR A 304 18.50 -37.58 -17.47
C TYR A 304 17.42 -37.87 -18.53
N SER A 305 16.57 -38.88 -18.36
CA SER A 305 15.45 -39.16 -19.28
C SER A 305 14.42 -38.03 -19.30
N LYS A 306 14.25 -37.30 -18.19
CA LYS A 306 13.43 -36.08 -18.15
C LYS A 306 14.11 -34.86 -18.81
N SER A 307 15.43 -34.87 -18.99
CA SER A 307 16.16 -33.81 -19.72
C SER A 307 16.53 -34.16 -21.17
N ASP A 308 16.52 -35.44 -21.53
CA ASP A 308 17.02 -35.98 -22.81
C ASP A 308 15.91 -36.63 -23.66
N GLY A 309 14.64 -36.47 -23.26
CA GLY A 309 13.45 -36.85 -24.04
C GLY A 309 13.21 -35.99 -25.29
N MET A 310 14.28 -35.49 -25.91
CA MET A 310 14.24 -34.75 -27.17
C MET A 310 15.24 -35.37 -28.15
N ASN A 311 15.12 -36.67 -28.42
CA ASN A 311 15.37 -37.26 -29.73
C ASN A 311 14.99 -38.74 -29.77
N PRO A 312 13.96 -39.13 -30.54
CA PRO A 312 13.81 -40.51 -30.98
C PRO A 312 14.62 -40.72 -32.27
N ASP A 313 15.46 -41.74 -32.28
CA ASP A 313 15.95 -42.36 -33.51
C ASP A 313 14.73 -42.83 -34.34
N ILE A 314 14.30 -42.02 -35.30
CA ILE A 314 13.56 -42.47 -36.48
C ILE A 314 14.52 -42.39 -37.66
N ILE A 315 15.20 -43.51 -37.89
CA ILE A 315 15.79 -43.81 -39.18
C ILE A 315 14.62 -44.15 -40.11
N GLY A 316 14.11 -43.16 -40.84
CA GLY A 316 13.17 -43.39 -41.93
C GLY A 316 12.22 -42.22 -42.22
N LEU A 317 12.62 -41.40 -43.18
CA LEU A 317 11.84 -40.39 -43.92
C LEU A 317 11.64 -39.00 -43.27
N GLU A 318 11.73 -38.01 -44.16
CA GLU A 318 11.29 -36.60 -44.06
C GLU A 318 12.28 -35.57 -43.47
N ASN A 319 12.97 -34.88 -44.38
CA ASN A 319 13.66 -33.60 -44.18
C ASN A 319 12.74 -32.42 -43.72
N GLY A 320 11.56 -32.69 -43.17
CA GLY A 320 10.53 -31.70 -42.82
C GLY A 320 10.18 -31.61 -41.33
N SER A 321 10.22 -32.73 -40.59
CA SER A 321 9.83 -32.80 -39.17
C SER A 321 10.93 -32.28 -38.23
N ASP A 322 12.19 -32.51 -38.58
CA ASP A 322 13.36 -32.05 -37.82
C ASP A 322 13.55 -30.51 -37.90
N LEU A 323 13.21 -29.93 -39.05
CA LEU A 323 13.20 -28.48 -39.25
C LEU A 323 12.14 -27.80 -38.37
N GLN A 324 10.97 -28.41 -38.22
CA GLN A 324 9.87 -27.88 -37.42
C GLN A 324 10.17 -27.89 -35.91
N LEU A 325 10.89 -28.91 -35.43
CA LEU A 325 11.36 -28.98 -34.04
C LEU A 325 12.42 -27.90 -33.76
N ILE A 326 13.33 -27.66 -34.69
CA ILE A 326 14.35 -26.59 -34.60
C ILE A 326 13.69 -25.20 -34.60
N GLU A 327 12.65 -24.99 -35.42
CA GLU A 327 11.88 -23.74 -35.42
C GLU A 327 11.14 -23.53 -34.10
N MET A 328 10.47 -24.55 -33.57
CA MET A 328 9.84 -24.49 -32.25
C MET A 328 10.84 -24.18 -31.13
N GLN A 329 12.04 -24.78 -31.17
CA GLN A 329 13.09 -24.51 -30.20
C GLN A 329 13.61 -23.06 -30.30
N ARG A 330 13.73 -22.52 -31.53
CA ARG A 330 14.12 -21.12 -31.76
C ARG A 330 13.04 -20.16 -31.23
N ASP A 331 11.76 -20.45 -31.46
CA ASP A 331 10.65 -19.64 -30.96
C ASP A 331 10.56 -19.68 -29.43
N ALA A 332 10.73 -20.85 -28.81
CA ALA A 332 10.81 -20.98 -27.36
C ALA A 332 11.98 -20.16 -26.80
N ASN A 333 13.16 -20.22 -27.42
CA ASN A 333 14.33 -19.43 -27.03
C ASN A 333 14.13 -17.91 -27.24
N ARG A 334 13.38 -17.52 -28.28
CA ARG A 334 12.99 -16.12 -28.53
C ARG A 334 12.07 -15.61 -27.43
N GLN A 335 11.05 -16.39 -27.08
CA GLN A 335 10.13 -16.08 -25.98
C GLN A 335 10.86 -16.00 -24.63
N ILE A 336 11.76 -16.93 -24.34
CA ILE A 336 12.60 -16.89 -23.12
C ILE A 336 13.40 -15.60 -23.06
N SER A 337 14.00 -15.18 -24.18
CA SER A 337 14.75 -13.93 -24.27
C SER A 337 13.86 -12.70 -24.04
N GLU A 338 12.66 -12.68 -24.63
CA GLU A 338 11.68 -11.61 -24.41
C GLU A 338 11.22 -11.54 -22.94
N TYR A 339 10.94 -12.68 -22.30
CA TYR A 339 10.58 -12.72 -20.89
C TYR A 339 11.72 -12.32 -19.97
N LYS A 340 12.97 -12.70 -20.28
CA LYS A 340 14.15 -12.22 -19.54
C LYS A 340 14.31 -10.71 -19.64
N PHE A 341 14.10 -10.12 -20.81
CA PHE A 341 14.15 -8.67 -20.97
C PHE A 341 13.03 -7.97 -20.19
N LYS A 342 11.80 -8.49 -20.27
CA LYS A 342 10.66 -7.95 -19.50
C LYS A 342 10.89 -8.06 -18.00
N LEU A 343 11.46 -9.17 -17.52
CA LEU A 343 11.82 -9.36 -16.12
C LEU A 343 12.87 -8.34 -15.68
N SER A 344 13.96 -8.19 -16.43
CA SER A 344 15.02 -7.22 -16.11
C SER A 344 14.49 -5.78 -16.08
N LYS A 345 13.56 -5.44 -16.99
CA LYS A 345 12.89 -4.13 -16.97
C LYS A 345 12.00 -3.96 -15.74
N ALA A 346 11.21 -4.98 -15.39
CA ALA A 346 10.38 -4.94 -14.19
C ALA A 346 11.23 -4.82 -12.90
N GLU A 347 12.37 -5.50 -12.82
CA GLU A 347 13.32 -5.39 -11.70
C GLU A 347 13.89 -3.97 -11.57
N GLN A 348 14.19 -3.32 -12.71
CA GLN A 348 14.64 -1.92 -12.73
C GLN A 348 13.53 -0.94 -12.28
N ASP A 349 12.29 -1.18 -12.73
CA ASP A 349 11.13 -0.38 -12.34
C ASP A 349 10.85 -0.54 -10.83
N ILE A 350 10.95 -1.75 -10.27
CA ILE A 350 10.83 -2.01 -8.83
C ILE A 350 11.86 -1.18 -8.05
N THR A 351 13.13 -1.23 -8.46
CA THR A 351 14.20 -0.46 -7.79
C THR A 351 13.90 1.05 -7.78
N THR A 352 13.34 1.56 -8.87
CA THR A 352 12.95 2.98 -8.99
C THR A 352 11.77 3.32 -8.08
N LEU A 353 10.77 2.44 -8.02
CA LEU A 353 9.61 2.60 -7.15
C LEU A 353 10.01 2.54 -5.67
N GLU A 354 10.91 1.65 -5.28
CA GLU A 354 11.44 1.56 -3.92
C GLU A 354 12.13 2.87 -3.48
N GLN A 355 12.95 3.47 -4.35
CA GLN A 355 13.56 4.77 -4.07
C GLN A 355 12.52 5.88 -3.91
N ASN A 356 11.47 5.88 -4.74
CA ASN A 356 10.38 6.84 -4.64
C ASN A 356 9.59 6.68 -3.33
N VAL A 357 9.31 5.43 -2.92
CA VAL A 357 8.66 5.12 -1.64
C VAL A 357 9.51 5.66 -0.48
N GLY A 358 10.81 5.38 -0.43
CA GLY A 358 11.68 5.88 0.63
C GLY A 358 11.72 7.42 0.72
N ARG A 359 11.69 8.11 -0.44
CA ARG A 359 11.60 9.58 -0.47
C ARG A 359 10.27 10.09 0.11
N LEU A 360 9.16 9.46 -0.27
CA LEU A 360 7.82 9.81 0.19
C LEU A 360 7.64 9.53 1.68
N GLU A 361 8.12 8.39 2.17
CA GLU A 361 8.14 8.05 3.60
C GLU A 361 8.89 9.11 4.42
N GLY A 362 10.06 9.53 3.94
CA GLY A 362 10.82 10.61 4.57
C GLY A 362 10.07 11.95 4.58
N GLN A 363 9.28 12.25 3.55
CA GLN A 363 8.46 13.45 3.48
C GLN A 363 7.27 13.38 4.45
N VAL A 364 6.60 12.23 4.55
CA VAL A 364 5.51 11.98 5.52
C VAL A 364 6.02 12.14 6.95
N ALA A 365 7.18 11.57 7.28
CA ALA A 365 7.78 11.71 8.61
C ALA A 365 8.04 13.18 8.98
N ARG A 366 8.53 13.99 8.03
CA ARG A 366 8.75 15.44 8.25
C ARG A 366 7.44 16.19 8.46
N TYR A 367 6.42 15.94 7.64
CA TYR A 367 5.13 16.61 7.79
C TYR A 367 4.42 16.23 9.07
N LYS A 368 4.52 14.96 9.50
CA LYS A 368 3.99 14.52 10.78
C LYS A 368 4.63 15.28 11.95
N ASN A 369 5.97 15.35 11.99
CA ASN A 369 6.67 16.10 13.04
C ASN A 369 6.31 17.60 13.01
N ALA A 370 6.16 18.19 11.81
CA ALA A 370 5.76 19.59 11.68
C ALA A 370 4.33 19.82 12.20
N ALA A 371 3.40 18.90 11.92
CA ALA A 371 2.02 18.97 12.42
C ALA A 371 1.97 18.83 13.94
N GLU A 372 2.67 17.86 14.52
CA GLU A 372 2.76 17.67 15.98
C GLU A 372 3.34 18.91 16.68
N ASN A 373 4.34 19.57 16.07
CA ASN A 373 4.89 20.81 16.61
C ASN A 373 3.92 21.97 16.50
N ALA A 374 3.18 22.08 15.38
CA ALA A 374 2.17 23.12 15.19
C ALA A 374 1.01 22.98 16.20
N GLU A 375 0.57 21.75 16.48
CA GLU A 375 -0.46 21.47 17.48
C GLU A 375 -0.03 21.92 18.88
N LYS A 376 1.22 21.62 19.27
CA LYS A 376 1.78 22.10 20.56
C LYS A 376 1.78 23.62 20.66
N VAL A 377 2.21 24.32 19.61
CA VAL A 377 2.22 25.79 19.57
C VAL A 377 0.80 26.35 19.64
N GLU A 378 -0.17 25.73 18.96
CA GLU A 378 -1.57 26.14 19.02
C GLU A 378 -2.14 26.04 20.45
N ASP A 379 -1.83 24.96 21.16
CA ASP A 379 -2.27 24.75 22.54
C ASP A 379 -1.64 25.77 23.50
N GLU A 380 -0.37 26.11 23.32
CA GLU A 380 0.31 27.18 24.06
C GLU A 380 -0.37 28.54 23.82
N LEU A 381 -0.64 28.89 22.56
CA LEU A 381 -1.33 30.14 22.20
C LEU A 381 -2.77 30.18 22.74
N LYS A 382 -3.48 29.06 22.75
CA LYS A 382 -4.81 28.96 23.40
C LYS A 382 -4.72 29.21 24.90
N ALA A 383 -3.69 28.69 25.56
CA ALA A 383 -3.47 28.93 26.99
C ALA A 383 -3.15 30.40 27.27
N GLU A 384 -2.28 31.03 26.48
CA GLU A 384 -1.95 32.45 26.58
C GLU A 384 -3.16 33.34 26.32
N LYS A 385 -3.95 33.05 25.27
CA LYS A 385 -5.20 33.76 24.99
C LYS A 385 -6.15 33.75 26.18
N ARG A 386 -6.35 32.59 26.82
CA ARG A 386 -7.19 32.48 28.02
C ARG A 386 -6.63 33.27 29.20
N LYS A 387 -5.31 33.32 29.36
CA LYS A 387 -4.64 34.13 30.39
C LYS A 387 -4.87 35.62 30.15
N LEU A 388 -4.58 36.11 28.96
CA LEU A 388 -4.78 37.51 28.58
C LEU A 388 -6.25 37.94 28.67
N GLN A 389 -7.20 37.06 28.31
CA GLN A 389 -8.63 37.32 28.49
C GLN A 389 -9.02 37.53 29.96
N ARG A 390 -8.44 36.75 30.89
CA ARG A 390 -8.67 36.93 32.34
C ARG A 390 -8.06 38.24 32.85
N GLU A 391 -6.86 38.57 32.39
CA GLU A 391 -6.18 39.83 32.74
C GLU A 391 -6.97 41.03 32.23
N LEU A 392 -7.44 40.99 30.97
CA LEU A 392 -8.30 42.02 30.39
C LEU A 392 -9.59 42.21 31.21
N ARG A 393 -10.25 41.11 31.58
CA ARG A 393 -11.47 41.18 32.41
C ARG A 393 -11.19 41.88 33.74
N THR A 394 -10.11 41.49 34.41
CA THR A 394 -9.68 42.08 35.69
C THR A 394 -9.38 43.58 35.54
N ALA A 395 -8.73 43.97 34.45
CA ALA A 395 -8.43 45.38 34.17
C ALA A 395 -9.71 46.20 33.90
N LEU A 396 -10.67 45.64 33.16
CA LEU A 396 -11.97 46.28 32.90
C LEU A 396 -12.76 46.48 34.20
N ASP A 397 -12.86 45.45 35.04
CA ASP A 397 -13.56 45.55 36.32
C ASP A 397 -12.92 46.66 37.20
N LYS A 398 -11.58 46.81 37.14
CA LYS A 398 -10.86 47.90 37.85
C LYS A 398 -11.11 49.29 37.25
N ILE A 399 -11.28 49.40 35.93
CA ILE A 399 -11.67 50.65 35.28
C ILE A 399 -13.07 51.06 35.75
N GLU A 400 -14.04 50.14 35.77
CA GLU A 400 -15.40 50.40 36.24
C GLU A 400 -15.40 50.90 37.71
N GLU A 401 -14.61 50.29 38.60
CA GLU A 401 -14.43 50.77 39.98
C GLU A 401 -13.89 52.20 40.03
N MET A 402 -12.86 52.50 39.23
CA MET A 402 -12.25 53.83 39.16
C MET A 402 -13.21 54.87 38.57
N GLU A 403 -14.01 54.51 37.58
CA GLU A 403 -15.05 55.38 37.00
C GLU A 403 -16.14 55.71 38.02
N MET A 404 -16.59 54.72 38.81
CA MET A 404 -17.55 54.95 39.89
C MET A 404 -16.99 55.90 40.96
N THR A 405 -15.76 55.65 41.42
CA THR A 405 -15.12 56.55 42.41
C THR A 405 -14.94 57.96 41.87
N ASN A 406 -14.54 58.11 40.61
CA ASN A 406 -14.40 59.42 39.98
C ASN A 406 -15.76 60.14 39.85
N SER A 407 -16.83 59.42 39.48
CA SER A 407 -18.20 59.96 39.45
C SER A 407 -18.63 60.48 40.83
N HIS A 408 -18.33 59.75 41.90
CA HIS A 408 -18.61 60.21 43.27
C HIS A 408 -17.82 61.46 43.65
N LEU A 409 -16.54 61.52 43.30
CA LEU A 409 -15.68 62.68 43.54
C LEU A 409 -16.17 63.91 42.76
N MET A 410 -16.52 63.75 41.48
CA MET A 410 -17.08 64.82 40.66
C MET A 410 -18.36 65.41 41.27
N LYS A 411 -19.33 64.56 41.66
CA LYS A 411 -20.56 65.01 42.33
C LYS A 411 -20.28 65.79 43.62
N ARG A 412 -19.27 65.37 44.40
CA ARG A 412 -18.87 66.05 45.63
C ARG A 412 -18.22 67.40 45.34
N LEU A 413 -17.40 67.47 44.29
CA LEU A 413 -16.77 68.70 43.83
C LEU A 413 -17.79 69.70 43.28
N GLU A 414 -18.80 69.25 42.53
CA GLU A 414 -19.92 70.07 42.08
C GLU A 414 -20.70 70.67 43.25
N LYS A 415 -21.01 69.88 44.29
CA LYS A 415 -21.64 70.39 45.52
C LYS A 415 -20.81 71.48 46.19
N MET A 416 -19.49 71.29 46.30
CA MET A 416 -18.58 72.29 46.86
C MET A 416 -18.54 73.57 46.02
N LYS A 417 -18.52 73.45 44.69
CA LYS A 417 -18.61 74.59 43.77
C LYS A 417 -19.93 75.34 43.95
N ALA A 418 -21.06 74.64 43.98
CA ALA A 418 -22.38 75.25 44.18
C ALA A 418 -22.48 76.00 45.53
N ASN A 419 -21.99 75.39 46.61
CA ASN A 419 -21.93 76.02 47.93
C ASN A 419 -21.07 77.29 47.92
N ARG A 420 -19.90 77.26 47.26
CA ARG A 420 -19.03 78.44 47.11
C ARG A 420 -19.74 79.56 46.33
N THR A 421 -20.42 79.24 45.24
CA THR A 421 -21.17 80.22 44.45
C THR A 421 -22.32 80.83 45.26
N ALA A 422 -23.05 80.02 46.03
CA ALA A 422 -24.11 80.49 46.91
C ALA A 422 -23.58 81.45 48.00
N LEU A 423 -22.45 81.12 48.63
CA LEU A 423 -21.80 82.00 49.61
C LEU A 423 -21.35 83.34 48.99
N LEU A 424 -20.78 83.30 47.78
CA LEU A 424 -20.38 84.50 47.06
C LEU A 424 -21.58 85.38 46.66
N SER A 425 -22.77 84.80 46.44
CA SER A 425 -23.99 85.56 46.13
C SER A 425 -24.66 86.22 47.34
N GLN A 426 -24.22 85.90 48.57
CA GLN A 426 -24.74 86.47 49.82
C GLN A 426 -23.85 87.60 50.39
N GLN A 427 -22.70 87.85 49.78
CA GLN A 427 -21.84 89.02 50.01
C GLN A 427 -22.17 90.10 48.97
#